data_AF-A0A412B0A4-F1
#
_entry.id   AF-A0A412B0A4-F1
#
_cell.length_a   1.000
_cell.length_b   1.000
_cell.length_c   1.000
_cell.angle_alpha   90.00
_cell.angle_beta   90.00
_cell.angle_gamma   90.00
#
_symmetry.space_group_name_H-M   'P 1'
#
loop_
_entity.id
_entity.type
_entity.pdbx_description
1 polymer ?
#
loop_
_entity_poly.entity_id
_entity_poly.type
_entity_poly.pdbx_seq_one_letter_code
_entity_poly.pdbx_strand_id
1 'polypeptide(L)'
;MAAKRSLVNARRRSSYGSFLEAQEQGKTLTDWKMLPETKYALCGVGFPIRLKNGALIGTACVSGLPHELDHQTLVEGISEF
;
A
#
# COMPACT_ATOMS: atom_id res chain seq x y z
N MET A 1 -9.29 -2.86 -5.22
CA MET A 1 -8.89 -3.39 -3.89
C MET A 1 -7.90 -4.56 -3.94
N ALA A 2 -8.19 -5.65 -4.66
CA ALA A 2 -7.31 -6.84 -4.74
C ALA A 2 -5.85 -6.51 -5.11
N ALA A 3 -5.69 -5.47 -5.93
CA ALA A 3 -4.42 -4.98 -6.39
C ALA A 3 -3.52 -4.35 -5.30
N LYS A 4 -4.14 -3.61 -4.39
CA LYS A 4 -3.47 -2.94 -3.26
C LYS A 4 -2.98 -3.97 -2.23
N ARG A 5 -3.87 -4.90 -1.87
CA ARG A 5 -3.57 -6.03 -0.97
C ARG A 5 -2.37 -6.84 -1.44
N SER A 6 -2.31 -7.12 -2.75
CA SER A 6 -1.23 -7.93 -3.31
C SER A 6 0.13 -7.22 -3.16
N LEU A 7 0.18 -5.90 -3.38
CA LEU A 7 1.41 -5.10 -3.20
C LEU A 7 1.88 -5.10 -1.73
N VAL A 8 0.95 -4.83 -0.81
CA VAL A 8 1.25 -4.80 0.63
C VAL A 8 1.70 -6.16 1.14
N ASN A 9 1.09 -7.25 0.67
CA ASN A 9 1.50 -8.60 1.04
C ASN A 9 2.92 -8.93 0.54
N ALA A 10 3.26 -8.51 -0.68
CA ALA A 10 4.58 -8.77 -1.28
C ALA A 10 5.68 -7.92 -0.63
N ARG A 11 5.46 -6.62 -0.45
CA ARG A 11 6.47 -5.66 0.06
C ARG A 11 6.45 -5.54 1.58
N ARG A 12 5.39 -6.02 2.24
CA ARG A 12 5.19 -5.92 3.69
C ARG A 12 5.22 -4.47 4.20
N ARG A 13 4.91 -3.51 3.32
CA ARG A 13 4.89 -2.06 3.52
C ARG A 13 3.62 -1.48 2.90
N SER A 14 3.28 -0.24 3.24
CA SER A 14 2.12 0.42 2.63
C SER A 14 2.31 0.61 1.12
N SER A 15 1.20 0.62 0.37
CA SER A 15 1.26 0.90 -1.07
C SER A 15 1.83 2.30 -1.35
N TYR A 16 1.54 3.27 -0.48
CA TYR A 16 2.04 4.63 -0.59
C TYR A 16 3.53 4.75 -0.25
N GLY A 17 4.01 4.06 0.80
CA GLY A 17 5.44 4.01 1.07
C GLY A 17 6.22 3.37 -0.09
N SER A 18 5.62 2.36 -0.74
CA SER A 18 6.17 1.76 -1.95
C SER A 18 6.16 2.72 -3.15
N PHE A 19 5.15 3.59 -3.24
CA PHE A 19 5.07 4.64 -4.28
C PHE A 19 6.21 5.65 -4.15
N LEU A 20 6.40 6.20 -2.94
CA LEU A 20 7.42 7.22 -2.67
C LEU A 20 8.83 6.68 -2.90
N GLU A 21 9.11 5.46 -2.44
CA GLU A 21 10.39 4.79 -2.68
C GLU A 21 10.64 4.56 -4.19
N ALA A 22 9.59 4.34 -4.99
CA ALA A 22 9.73 4.23 -6.45
C ALA A 22 10.04 5.59 -7.10
N GLN A 23 9.33 6.65 -6.68
CA GLN A 23 9.59 8.02 -7.12
C GLN A 23 11.01 8.48 -6.78
N GLU A 24 11.49 8.25 -5.56
CA GLU A 24 12.85 8.60 -5.13
C GLU A 24 13.92 7.89 -5.98
N GLN A 25 13.66 6.66 -6.41
CA GLN A 25 14.58 5.90 -7.25
C GLN A 25 14.45 6.22 -8.74
N GLY A 26 13.56 7.13 -9.13
CA GLY A 26 13.26 7.43 -10.54
C GLY A 26 12.71 6.22 -11.30
N LYS A 27 12.13 5.26 -10.59
CA LYS A 27 11.62 4.00 -11.15
C LYS A 27 10.11 4.04 -11.22
N THR A 28 9.56 3.47 -12.28
CA THR A 28 8.12 3.21 -12.39
C THR A 28 7.77 1.88 -11.71
N LEU A 29 6.48 1.63 -11.43
CA LEU A 29 6.03 0.29 -10.99
C LEU A 29 6.50 -0.82 -11.92
N THR A 30 6.53 -0.50 -13.21
CA THR A 30 6.92 -1.37 -14.31
C THR A 30 8.39 -1.75 -14.20
N ASP A 31 9.25 -0.82 -13.77
CA ASP A 31 10.69 -1.03 -13.57
C ASP A 31 11.01 -1.86 -12.32
N TRP A 32 10.14 -1.85 -11.31
CA TRP A 32 10.28 -2.71 -10.12
C TRP A 32 9.96 -4.19 -10.38
N LYS A 33 9.52 -4.53 -11.60
CA LYS A 33 9.22 -5.85 -12.17
C LYS A 33 8.08 -6.65 -11.49
N MET A 34 7.21 -7.19 -12.36
CA MET A 34 6.34 -8.37 -12.20
C MET A 34 4.92 -8.21 -11.65
N LEU A 35 4.36 -7.02 -11.69
CA LEU A 35 3.02 -6.77 -11.19
C LEU A 35 2.19 -6.11 -12.31
N PRO A 36 1.36 -6.86 -13.05
CA PRO A 36 0.54 -6.26 -14.09
C PRO A 36 -0.33 -5.17 -13.47
N GLU A 37 -0.43 -4.00 -14.10
CA GLU A 37 -1.21 -2.85 -13.57
C GLU A 37 -2.66 -3.21 -13.27
N THR A 38 -3.20 -4.22 -13.97
CA THR A 38 -4.52 -4.81 -13.72
C THR A 38 -4.66 -5.48 -12.35
N LYS A 39 -3.52 -5.84 -11.73
CA LYS A 39 -3.42 -6.60 -10.49
C LYS A 39 -2.70 -5.81 -9.40
N TYR A 40 -2.23 -4.57 -9.63
CA TYR A 40 -1.53 -3.73 -8.65
C TYR A 40 -1.79 -2.24 -8.92
N ALA A 41 -2.23 -1.49 -7.90
CA ALA A 41 -2.63 -0.09 -8.03
C ALA A 41 -1.85 0.78 -7.03
N LEU A 42 -1.27 1.88 -7.53
CA LEU A 42 -0.63 2.93 -6.74
C LEU A 42 -1.62 3.98 -6.23
N CYS A 43 -2.77 4.13 -6.89
CA CYS A 43 -3.78 5.11 -6.50
C CYS A 43 -4.71 4.53 -5.42
N GLY A 44 -4.61 5.09 -4.21
CA GLY A 44 -5.31 4.74 -2.99
C GLY A 44 -4.57 3.70 -2.12
N VAL A 45 -4.87 3.68 -0.81
CA VAL A 45 -3.93 3.14 0.19
C VAL A 45 -4.28 1.76 0.71
N GLY A 46 -3.27 0.90 0.78
CA GLY A 46 -3.27 -0.33 1.55
C GLY A 46 -2.18 -0.30 2.62
N PHE A 47 -2.47 -0.79 3.83
CA PHE A 47 -1.54 -0.78 4.97
C PHE A 47 -1.49 -2.15 5.66
N PRO A 48 -0.28 -2.66 6.00
CA PRO A 48 -0.12 -3.96 6.63
C PRO A 48 -0.58 -3.94 8.10
N ILE A 49 -1.41 -4.89 8.51
CA ILE A 49 -1.77 -5.10 9.92
C ILE A 49 -0.86 -6.19 10.48
N ARG A 50 -0.08 -5.82 11.51
CA ARG A 50 0.90 -6.71 12.15
C ARG A 50 0.60 -6.91 13.62
N LEU A 51 0.81 -8.12 14.10
CA LEU A 51 0.89 -8.40 15.53
C LEU A 51 2.22 -7.87 16.10
N LYS A 52 2.29 -7.68 17.43
CA LYS A 52 3.51 -7.23 18.12
C LYS A 52 4.73 -8.14 17.89
N ASN A 53 4.49 -9.43 17.60
CA ASN A 53 5.54 -10.38 17.25
C ASN A 53 6.03 -10.27 15.78
N GLY A 54 5.54 -9.28 15.02
CA GLY A 54 5.93 -9.01 13.63
C GLY A 54 5.15 -9.78 12.56
N ALA A 55 4.27 -10.71 12.96
CA ALA A 55 3.44 -11.48 12.02
C ALA A 55 2.42 -10.57 11.30
N LEU A 56 2.40 -10.60 9.96
CA LEU A 56 1.37 -9.94 9.16
C LEU A 56 0.12 -10.81 9.15
N ILE A 57 -0.99 -10.26 9.63
CA ILE A 57 -2.27 -10.96 9.73
C ILE A 57 -3.31 -10.45 8.75
N GLY A 58 -3.07 -9.31 8.11
CA GLY A 58 -4.02 -8.74 7.17
C GLY A 58 -3.53 -7.47 6.50
N THR A 59 -4.41 -6.88 5.71
CA THR A 59 -4.19 -5.61 5.03
C THR A 59 -5.46 -4.79 5.08
N ALA A 60 -5.40 -3.60 5.67
CA ALA A 60 -6.46 -2.60 5.54
C ALA A 60 -6.34 -1.93 4.18
N CYS A 61 -7.45 -1.68 3.49
CA CYS A 61 -7.47 -0.98 2.20
C CYS A 61 -8.60 0.06 2.19
N VAL A 62 -8.29 1.27 1.77
CA VAL A 62 -9.29 2.32 1.48
C VAL A 62 -9.16 2.79 0.03
N SER A 63 -10.27 3.28 -0.53
CA SER A 63 -10.37 3.74 -1.90
C SER A 63 -11.59 4.62 -2.04
N GLY A 64 -11.44 5.76 -2.71
CA GLY A 64 -12.57 6.62 -3.05
C GLY A 64 -12.24 8.11 -2.99
N LEU A 65 -11.11 8.48 -2.40
CA LEU A 65 -10.59 9.84 -2.34
C LEU A 65 -9.34 9.99 -3.23
N PRO A 66 -8.87 11.24 -3.48
CA PRO A 66 -7.50 11.47 -3.92
C PRO A 66 -6.51 10.70 -3.05
N HIS A 67 -5.44 10.17 -3.65
CA HIS A 67 -4.65 9.11 -3.02
C HIS A 67 -4.00 9.55 -1.68
N GLU A 68 -3.63 10.82 -1.52
CA GLU A 68 -3.07 11.33 -0.26
C GLU A 68 -4.11 11.32 0.86
N LEU A 69 -5.37 11.67 0.55
CA LEU A 69 -6.47 11.67 1.52
C LEU A 69 -6.89 10.25 1.92
N ASP A 70 -6.87 9.31 0.96
CA ASP A 70 -7.01 7.88 1.25
C ASP A 70 -5.88 7.40 2.19
N HIS A 71 -4.65 7.90 2.04
CA HIS A 71 -3.55 7.56 2.95
C HIS A 71 -3.81 8.07 4.35
N GLN A 72 -4.12 9.36 4.45
CA GLN A 72 -4.32 10.05 5.71
C GLN A 72 -5.45 9.41 6.52
N THR A 73 -6.62 9.22 5.90
CA THR A 73 -7.79 8.60 6.54
C THR A 73 -7.48 7.24 7.14
N LEU A 74 -6.71 6.42 6.42
CA LEU A 74 -6.40 5.06 6.85
C LEU A 74 -5.32 5.04 7.94
N VAL A 75 -4.34 5.94 7.90
CA VAL A 75 -3.35 6.08 8.98
C VAL A 75 -3.99 6.61 10.25
N GLU A 76 -4.81 7.66 10.14
CA GLU A 76 -5.57 8.23 11.27
C GLU A 76 -6.44 7.16 11.92
N GLY A 77 -7.27 6.46 11.15
CA GLY A 77 -8.15 5.43 11.67
C GLY A 77 -7.43 4.23 12.31
N ILE A 78 -6.24 3.84 11.82
CA ILE A 78 -5.45 2.77 12.46
C ILE A 78 -4.76 3.29 13.72
N SER A 79 -4.31 4.55 13.75
CA SER A 79 -3.60 5.13 14.89
C SER A 79 -4.45 5.32 16.14
N GLU A 80 -5.77 5.25 16.01
CA GLU A 80 -6.72 5.28 17.12
C GLU A 80 -6.82 3.94 17.90
N PHE A 81 -6.19 2.87 17.41
CA PHE A 81 -6.22 1.52 18.01
C PHE A 81 -4.81 0.99 18.35
#